data_AF-A0A6B0CQ71-F1
#
_entry.id   AF-A0A6B0CQ71-F1
#
_cell.length_a   1.000
_cell.length_b   1.000
_cell.length_c   1.000
_cell.angle_alpha   90.00
_cell.angle_beta   90.00
_cell.angle_gamma   90.00
#
_symmetry.space_group_name_H-M   'P 1'
#
loop_
_entity.id
_entity.type
_entity.pdbx_description
1 polymer ?
#
loop_
_entity_poly.entity_id
_entity_poly.type
_entity_poly.pdbx_seq_one_letter_code
_entity_poly.pdbx_strand_id
1 'polypeptide(L)'
;KQGMKFEMQANTTEILGEDDVEGVKLADGREIPADLVVMAVGIRPYTEVAKESGLDVNRGIVVNDVMQTSDSNVYAVGECAEHNGKVYGLVAPLYEQGKVLADHLTNKETNGYKGSTTFTSLKVSGCDLYSAGQIVENAEIKGIEIFNSVDNNYKKIFLKDGNVVGAVLYGDIDDGSRFYNMMKKGESTEDYTLVSLLTKGGEEASLSIADMADDETICGCNGVDKGTIVNAITENGFTTVEEVTAKTKAGNSCGKCKPQIAQILQHTLGDDFVAAKPAGICGCTDLTRDQIVTQIRAKGLKTSKEVRHVLNFKNKGGCPKCRPAINYYLNMVYPHDHEDERESRFANERYHANIQ
;
A
#
# COMPACT_ATOMS: atom_id res chain seq x y z
N LYS A 1 19.18 14.83 -0.87
CA LYS A 1 18.46 15.85 -1.69
C LYS A 1 17.22 16.42 -0.98
N GLN A 2 16.47 15.64 -0.19
CA GLN A 2 15.25 16.11 0.49
C GLN A 2 15.47 16.49 1.97
N GLY A 3 16.71 16.75 2.39
CA GLY A 3 17.03 17.11 3.80
C GLY A 3 17.11 15.96 4.80
N MET A 4 16.65 14.75 4.44
CA MET A 4 16.81 13.55 5.29
C MET A 4 18.28 13.13 5.40
N LYS A 5 18.71 12.82 6.62
CA LYS A 5 20.00 12.18 6.93
C LYS A 5 19.74 10.72 7.27
N PHE A 6 20.42 9.81 6.56
CA PHE A 6 20.29 8.37 6.78
C PHE A 6 21.52 7.86 7.50
N GLU A 7 21.32 7.36 8.71
CA GLU A 7 22.36 6.70 9.50
C GLU A 7 22.20 5.19 9.33
N MET A 8 22.91 4.63 8.34
CA MET A 8 22.87 3.20 8.04
C MET A 8 23.79 2.43 9.00
N GLN A 9 23.42 1.18 9.32
CA GLN A 9 24.15 0.35 10.30
C GLN A 9 24.29 1.03 11.69
N ALA A 10 23.41 1.96 12.01
CA ALA A 10 23.36 2.66 13.29
C ALA A 10 22.38 1.97 14.24
N ASN A 11 22.92 1.25 15.23
CA ASN A 11 22.11 0.59 16.25
C ASN A 11 21.88 1.54 17.43
N THR A 12 20.63 1.95 17.67
CA THR A 12 20.26 2.73 18.85
C THR A 12 20.35 1.88 20.12
N THR A 13 20.93 2.44 21.18
CA THR A 13 21.12 1.78 22.48
C THR A 13 20.37 2.47 23.62
N GLU A 14 20.14 3.78 23.50
CA GLU A 14 19.54 4.59 24.56
C GLU A 14 18.81 5.79 23.94
N ILE A 15 17.70 6.20 24.56
CA ILE A 15 17.05 7.49 24.32
C ILE A 15 17.54 8.41 25.43
N LEU A 16 18.10 9.56 25.07
CA LEU A 16 18.69 10.53 25.99
C LEU A 16 17.63 11.53 26.47
N GLY A 17 17.83 12.05 27.67
CA GLY A 17 16.92 12.97 28.37
C GLY A 17 16.26 12.34 29.60
N GLU A 18 15.76 13.17 30.51
CA GLU A 18 15.08 12.72 31.73
C GLU A 18 13.56 12.78 31.58
N ASP A 19 13.01 13.98 31.42
CA ASP A 19 11.57 14.21 31.27
C ASP A 19 11.13 14.21 29.79
N ASP A 20 11.95 14.79 28.92
CA ASP A 20 11.73 14.92 27.49
C ASP A 20 12.91 14.33 26.71
N VAL A 21 12.67 13.93 25.45
CA VAL A 21 13.72 13.40 24.58
C VAL A 21 14.66 14.53 24.16
N GLU A 22 15.95 14.30 24.36
CA GLU A 22 17.03 15.22 23.91
C GLU A 22 17.90 14.61 22.79
N GLY A 23 17.83 13.29 22.61
CA GLY A 23 18.55 12.61 21.56
C GLY A 23 18.50 11.09 21.64
N VAL A 24 19.30 10.45 20.79
CA VAL A 24 19.51 9.00 20.80
C VAL A 24 21.00 8.69 20.80
N LYS A 25 21.39 7.68 21.57
CA LYS A 25 22.75 7.16 21.61
C LYS A 25 22.88 5.90 20.78
N LEU A 26 23.87 5.87 19.92
CA LEU A 26 24.20 4.73 19.08
C LEU A 26 25.23 3.82 19.75
N ALA A 27 25.26 2.56 19.34
CA ALA A 27 26.18 1.56 19.86
C ALA A 27 27.67 1.88 19.60
N ASP A 28 27.96 2.73 18.61
CA ASP A 28 29.31 3.23 18.33
C ASP A 28 29.69 4.46 19.19
N GLY A 29 28.83 4.85 20.12
CA GLY A 29 29.04 5.96 21.05
C GLY A 29 28.62 7.33 20.51
N ARG A 30 28.19 7.44 19.24
CA ARG A 30 27.65 8.70 18.71
C ARG A 30 26.31 9.02 19.36
N GLU A 31 26.08 10.32 19.57
CA GLU A 31 24.80 10.84 20.04
C GLU A 31 24.20 11.72 18.94
N ILE A 32 22.91 11.50 18.65
CA ILE A 32 22.16 12.26 17.66
C ILE A 32 21.12 13.08 18.41
N PRO A 33 21.26 14.42 18.44
CA PRO A 33 20.26 15.29 19.05
C PRO A 33 18.90 15.14 18.36
N ALA A 34 17.85 15.05 19.15
CA ALA A 34 16.48 14.92 18.66
C ALA A 34 15.48 15.38 19.72
N ASP A 35 14.46 16.14 19.31
CA ASP A 35 13.35 16.56 20.18
C ASP A 35 12.14 15.59 20.09
N LEU A 36 12.19 14.63 19.16
CA LEU A 36 11.15 13.62 18.93
C LEU A 36 11.77 12.33 18.40
N VAL A 37 11.41 11.20 19.01
CA VAL A 37 11.76 9.86 18.52
C VAL A 37 10.49 9.13 18.08
N VAL A 38 10.48 8.70 16.82
CA VAL A 38 9.43 7.84 16.26
C VAL A 38 9.98 6.43 16.12
N MET A 39 9.45 5.48 16.89
CA MET A 39 9.87 4.08 16.82
C MET A 39 9.11 3.33 15.71
N ALA A 40 9.83 2.86 14.69
CA ALA A 40 9.30 2.08 13.57
C ALA A 40 10.10 0.79 13.36
N VAL A 41 10.26 -0.01 14.42
CA VAL A 41 11.18 -1.16 14.50
C VAL A 41 10.52 -2.53 14.27
N GLY A 42 9.37 -2.53 13.59
CA GLY A 42 8.57 -3.72 13.29
C GLY A 42 7.49 -4.02 14.33
N ILE A 43 6.72 -5.06 14.04
CA ILE A 43 5.58 -5.52 14.86
C ILE A 43 5.82 -6.93 15.39
N ARG A 44 5.08 -7.30 16.44
CA ARG A 44 5.08 -8.66 17.00
C ARG A 44 3.63 -9.11 17.24
N PRO A 45 3.29 -10.38 16.94
CA PRO A 45 1.98 -10.94 17.28
C PRO A 45 1.66 -10.76 18.77
N TYR A 46 0.47 -10.25 19.08
CA TYR A 46 -0.02 -10.17 20.45
C TYR A 46 -0.68 -11.50 20.83
N THR A 47 -0.02 -12.28 21.69
CA THR A 47 -0.42 -13.68 21.99
C THR A 47 -0.69 -13.93 23.47
N GLU A 48 -0.59 -12.90 24.33
CA GLU A 48 -0.67 -13.04 25.80
C GLU A 48 -1.96 -13.72 26.24
N VAL A 49 -3.12 -13.23 25.77
CA VAL A 49 -4.44 -13.79 26.12
C VAL A 49 -4.55 -15.27 25.71
N ALA A 50 -4.05 -15.62 24.53
CA ALA A 50 -4.10 -17.00 24.03
C ALA A 50 -3.23 -17.93 24.89
N LYS A 51 -2.02 -17.48 25.24
CA LYS A 51 -1.08 -18.21 26.09
C LYS A 51 -1.63 -18.41 27.49
N GLU A 52 -2.20 -17.37 28.09
CA GLU A 52 -2.84 -17.44 29.41
C GLU A 52 -4.07 -18.35 29.42
N SER A 53 -4.74 -18.48 28.27
CA SER A 53 -5.88 -19.39 28.09
C SER A 53 -5.48 -20.84 27.79
N GLY A 54 -4.18 -21.17 27.76
CA GLY A 54 -3.70 -22.52 27.47
C GLY A 54 -3.76 -22.92 25.99
N LEU A 55 -3.91 -21.96 25.07
CA LEU A 55 -3.86 -22.24 23.63
C LEU A 55 -2.43 -22.42 23.16
N ASP A 56 -2.27 -23.18 22.07
CA ASP A 56 -0.97 -23.38 21.43
C ASP A 56 -0.47 -22.06 20.82
N VAL A 57 0.71 -21.63 21.26
CA VAL A 57 1.36 -20.38 20.82
C VAL A 57 2.82 -20.66 20.48
N ASN A 58 3.30 -20.12 19.37
CA ASN A 58 4.70 -20.09 19.00
C ASN A 58 5.15 -18.64 18.71
N ARG A 59 5.35 -18.25 17.45
CA ARG A 59 5.53 -16.84 17.05
C ARG A 59 4.20 -16.09 17.07
N GLY A 60 3.10 -16.78 16.76
CA GLY A 60 1.72 -16.33 16.88
C GLY A 60 0.83 -17.40 17.54
N ILE A 61 -0.49 -17.15 17.56
CA ILE A 61 -1.51 -18.13 17.97
C ILE A 61 -1.58 -19.19 16.88
N VAL A 62 -1.26 -20.45 17.21
CA VAL A 62 -1.18 -21.52 16.21
C VAL A 62 -2.59 -21.87 15.74
N VAL A 63 -2.77 -21.91 14.41
CA VAL A 63 -4.05 -22.23 13.78
C VAL A 63 -3.91 -23.24 12.64
N ASN A 64 -4.97 -24.01 12.41
CA ASN A 64 -5.09 -24.91 11.27
C ASN A 64 -5.63 -24.20 10.00
N ASP A 65 -5.89 -24.97 8.95
CA ASP A 65 -6.36 -24.48 7.66
C ASP A 65 -7.75 -23.81 7.69
N VAL A 66 -8.53 -23.95 8.76
CA VAL A 66 -9.82 -23.23 8.93
C VAL A 66 -9.72 -22.14 9.99
N MET A 67 -8.50 -21.71 10.31
CA MET A 67 -8.18 -20.66 11.30
C MET A 67 -8.54 -21.03 12.74
N GLN A 68 -8.74 -22.32 13.02
CA GLN A 68 -9.10 -22.85 14.34
C GLN A 68 -7.83 -23.08 15.17
N THR A 69 -7.89 -22.72 16.44
CA THR A 69 -6.79 -22.90 17.41
C THR A 69 -6.75 -24.34 17.96
N SER A 70 -5.97 -24.60 19.01
CA SER A 70 -5.98 -25.88 19.73
C SER A 70 -7.30 -26.17 20.46
N ASP A 71 -8.11 -25.14 20.76
CA ASP A 71 -9.49 -25.31 21.23
C ASP A 71 -10.46 -25.29 20.04
N SER A 72 -11.36 -26.28 19.98
CA SER A 72 -12.28 -26.45 18.86
C SER A 72 -13.28 -25.31 18.67
N ASN A 73 -13.52 -24.51 19.71
CA ASN A 73 -14.49 -23.39 19.71
C ASN A 73 -13.82 -22.02 19.60
N VAL A 74 -12.48 -21.97 19.51
CA VAL A 74 -11.71 -20.72 19.47
C VAL A 74 -10.94 -20.65 18.15
N TYR A 75 -11.02 -19.47 17.52
CA TYR A 75 -10.39 -19.18 16.23
C TYR A 75 -9.52 -17.93 16.36
N ALA A 76 -8.48 -17.84 15.54
CA ALA A 76 -7.64 -16.65 15.43
C ALA A 76 -7.45 -16.26 13.96
N VAL A 77 -7.63 -14.98 13.66
CA VAL A 77 -7.36 -14.35 12.36
C VAL A 77 -6.65 -13.06 12.62
N GLY A 78 -5.82 -12.59 11.69
CA GLY A 78 -5.04 -11.39 11.94
C GLY A 78 -3.54 -11.63 11.88
N GLU A 79 -2.81 -10.57 12.22
CA GLU A 79 -1.37 -10.62 12.44
C GLU A 79 -0.99 -11.47 13.67
N CYS A 80 -1.96 -11.75 14.55
CA CYS A 80 -1.77 -12.62 15.71
C CYS A 80 -1.76 -14.12 15.34
N ALA A 81 -2.30 -14.50 14.18
CA ALA A 81 -2.43 -15.90 13.78
C ALA A 81 -1.15 -16.44 13.13
N GLU A 82 -0.74 -17.63 13.54
CA GLU A 82 0.35 -18.40 12.96
C GLU A 82 -0.19 -19.63 12.24
N HIS A 83 -0.10 -19.63 10.92
CA HIS A 83 -0.49 -20.76 10.08
C HIS A 83 0.75 -21.40 9.47
N ASN A 84 0.94 -22.71 9.68
CA ASN A 84 2.11 -23.46 9.18
C ASN A 84 3.46 -22.77 9.47
N GLY A 85 3.64 -22.26 10.69
CA GLY A 85 4.88 -21.60 11.11
C GLY A 85 5.06 -20.17 10.60
N LYS A 86 4.07 -19.60 9.89
CA LYS A 86 4.13 -18.27 9.29
C LYS A 86 3.14 -17.31 9.93
N VAL A 87 3.60 -16.08 10.14
CA VAL A 87 2.81 -14.92 10.58
C VAL A 87 2.88 -13.86 9.49
N TYR A 88 1.80 -13.11 9.30
CA TYR A 88 1.69 -12.09 8.25
C TYR A 88 1.45 -10.71 8.86
N GLY A 89 2.23 -9.72 8.44
CA GLY A 89 2.06 -8.29 8.80
C GLY A 89 1.50 -7.46 7.66
N LEU A 90 0.55 -8.01 6.90
CA LEU A 90 0.00 -7.41 5.68
C LEU A 90 -1.52 -7.62 5.63
N VAL A 91 -2.23 -6.69 5.02
CA VAL A 91 -3.71 -6.71 5.01
C VAL A 91 -4.30 -7.82 4.15
N ALA A 92 -3.76 -8.10 2.96
CA ALA A 92 -4.33 -9.11 2.06
C ALA A 92 -4.39 -10.53 2.66
N PRO A 93 -3.31 -11.05 3.30
CA PRO A 93 -3.38 -12.34 4.00
C PRO A 93 -4.48 -12.42 5.05
N LEU A 94 -4.75 -11.32 5.75
CA LEU A 94 -5.75 -11.25 6.80
C LEU A 94 -7.18 -11.32 6.25
N TYR A 95 -7.43 -10.72 5.09
CA TYR A 95 -8.71 -10.90 4.40
C TYR A 95 -8.92 -12.33 3.93
N GLU A 96 -7.88 -13.00 3.42
CA GLU A 96 -7.94 -14.41 3.03
C GLU A 96 -8.25 -15.32 4.23
N GLN A 97 -7.56 -15.11 5.35
CA GLN A 97 -7.84 -15.80 6.62
C GLN A 97 -9.29 -15.57 7.07
N GLY A 98 -9.76 -14.33 7.06
CA GLY A 98 -11.12 -13.96 7.44
C GLY A 98 -12.17 -14.60 6.54
N LYS A 99 -11.93 -14.68 5.22
CA LYS A 99 -12.83 -15.34 4.27
C LYS A 99 -12.92 -16.84 4.54
N VAL A 100 -11.79 -17.51 4.73
CA VAL A 100 -11.75 -18.95 5.04
C VAL A 100 -12.50 -19.25 6.33
N LEU A 101 -12.29 -18.45 7.38
CA LEU A 101 -13.01 -18.61 8.64
C LEU A 101 -14.51 -18.36 8.46
N ALA A 102 -14.90 -17.33 7.72
CA ALA A 102 -16.31 -17.03 7.46
C ALA A 102 -17.01 -18.17 6.70
N ASP A 103 -16.36 -18.74 5.70
CA ASP A 103 -16.89 -19.89 4.96
C ASP A 103 -17.06 -21.09 5.89
N HIS A 104 -16.05 -21.39 6.72
CA HIS A 104 -16.10 -22.47 7.72
C HIS A 104 -17.27 -22.28 8.71
N LEU A 105 -17.40 -21.10 9.33
CA LEU A 105 -18.45 -20.81 10.31
C LEU A 105 -19.86 -20.81 9.71
N THR A 106 -19.98 -20.54 8.40
CA THR A 106 -21.27 -20.51 7.70
C THR A 106 -21.59 -21.81 6.96
N ASN A 107 -20.80 -22.88 7.18
CA ASN A 107 -20.92 -24.17 6.51
C ASN A 107 -20.88 -24.07 4.98
N LYS A 108 -20.17 -23.07 4.44
CA LYS A 108 -19.84 -23.01 3.02
C LYS A 108 -18.62 -23.89 2.74
N GLU A 109 -18.57 -24.43 1.53
CA GLU A 109 -17.39 -25.18 1.08
C GLU A 109 -16.16 -24.26 1.07
N THR A 110 -15.06 -24.73 1.65
CA THR A 110 -13.80 -23.99 1.70
C THR A 110 -12.63 -24.93 1.46
N ASN A 111 -11.64 -24.45 0.71
CA ASN A 111 -10.38 -25.18 0.50
C ASN A 111 -9.40 -25.03 1.67
N GLY A 112 -9.79 -24.24 2.67
CA GLY A 112 -8.91 -23.84 3.77
C GLY A 112 -7.87 -22.80 3.34
N TYR A 113 -7.23 -22.20 4.34
CA TYR A 113 -6.11 -21.28 4.18
C TYR A 113 -4.83 -22.08 3.96
N LYS A 114 -4.07 -21.74 2.92
CA LYS A 114 -2.81 -22.43 2.54
C LYS A 114 -1.58 -21.53 2.67
N GLY A 115 -1.74 -20.37 3.31
CA GLY A 115 -0.77 -19.29 3.28
C GLY A 115 -0.97 -18.38 2.06
N SER A 116 -0.51 -17.14 2.20
CA SER A 116 -0.62 -16.10 1.18
C SER A 116 0.72 -15.80 0.53
N THR A 117 0.67 -15.45 -0.76
CA THR A 117 1.78 -14.80 -1.45
C THR A 117 1.81 -13.33 -1.06
N THR A 118 2.92 -12.88 -0.47
CA THR A 118 3.02 -11.51 0.01
C THR A 118 3.23 -10.53 -1.13
N PHE A 119 2.55 -9.39 -1.03
CA PHE A 119 2.65 -8.26 -1.95
C PHE A 119 2.82 -6.98 -1.14
N THR A 120 3.72 -6.11 -1.56
CA THR A 120 3.88 -4.79 -0.96
C THR A 120 4.23 -3.77 -2.04
N SER A 121 3.50 -2.65 -2.04
CA SER A 121 3.82 -1.49 -2.86
C SER A 121 3.78 -0.26 -1.97
N LEU A 122 4.88 0.49 -1.96
CA LEU A 122 5.07 1.64 -1.08
C LEU A 122 5.31 2.89 -1.91
N LYS A 123 4.77 4.00 -1.40
CA LYS A 123 5.06 5.34 -1.90
C LYS A 123 6.14 5.93 -1.01
N VAL A 124 7.38 5.93 -1.49
CA VAL A 124 8.47 6.67 -0.85
C VAL A 124 8.70 7.94 -1.66
N SER A 125 8.99 9.04 -0.96
CA SER A 125 9.20 10.33 -1.61
C SER A 125 10.33 10.25 -2.63
N GLY A 126 10.00 10.32 -3.92
CA GLY A 126 10.96 10.27 -5.03
C GLY A 126 11.35 8.86 -5.50
N CYS A 127 10.73 7.80 -4.99
CA CYS A 127 10.93 6.44 -5.49
C CYS A 127 9.70 5.57 -5.16
N ASP A 128 9.06 5.01 -6.20
CA ASP A 128 8.06 3.98 -5.99
C ASP A 128 8.72 2.63 -5.78
N LEU A 129 8.17 1.84 -4.87
CA LEU A 129 8.70 0.54 -4.50
C LEU A 129 7.65 -0.54 -4.72
N TYR A 130 8.12 -1.69 -5.18
CA TYR A 130 7.32 -2.88 -5.35
C TYR A 130 8.12 -4.10 -4.91
N SER A 131 7.47 -4.99 -4.16
CA SER A 131 8.00 -6.30 -3.81
C SER A 131 6.89 -7.32 -3.72
N ALA A 132 7.11 -8.52 -4.26
CA ALA A 132 6.21 -9.65 -4.08
C ALA A 132 6.95 -10.99 -4.13
N GLY A 133 6.37 -11.99 -3.44
CA GLY A 133 6.87 -13.37 -3.44
C GLY A 133 8.21 -13.57 -2.71
N GLN A 134 9.00 -14.53 -3.19
CA GLN A 134 10.31 -14.91 -2.65
C GLN A 134 11.42 -14.07 -3.27
N ILE A 135 11.94 -13.11 -2.51
CA ILE A 135 12.88 -12.09 -2.98
C ILE A 135 14.33 -12.31 -2.51
N VAL A 136 14.67 -13.53 -2.12
CA VAL A 136 15.99 -13.89 -1.60
C VAL A 136 16.55 -15.04 -2.44
N GLU A 137 17.70 -14.81 -3.04
CA GLU A 137 18.42 -15.85 -3.80
C GLU A 137 19.01 -16.90 -2.87
N ASN A 138 19.07 -18.15 -3.35
CA ASN A 138 19.71 -19.26 -2.67
C ASN A 138 20.24 -20.28 -3.69
N ALA A 139 20.41 -21.54 -3.29
CA ALA A 139 20.87 -22.61 -4.19
C ALA A 139 19.87 -22.86 -5.34
N GLU A 140 18.57 -22.80 -5.05
CA GLU A 140 17.46 -23.10 -5.97
C GLU A 140 16.89 -21.84 -6.63
N ILE A 141 16.92 -20.70 -5.93
CA ILE A 141 16.35 -19.43 -6.40
C ILE A 141 17.44 -18.53 -6.96
N LYS A 142 17.30 -18.14 -8.23
CA LYS A 142 18.21 -17.23 -8.94
C LYS A 142 17.46 -16.03 -9.50
N GLY A 143 18.11 -14.88 -9.62
CA GLY A 143 17.46 -13.68 -10.13
C GLY A 143 17.97 -13.22 -11.49
N ILE A 144 17.10 -12.51 -12.20
CA ILE A 144 17.40 -11.78 -13.43
C ILE A 144 17.10 -10.30 -13.16
N GLU A 145 18.06 -9.42 -13.43
CA GLU A 145 17.95 -7.99 -13.10
C GLU A 145 18.32 -7.05 -14.25
N ILE A 146 17.71 -5.87 -14.24
CA ILE A 146 18.02 -4.74 -15.10
C ILE A 146 18.10 -3.47 -14.25
N PHE A 147 19.10 -2.65 -14.53
CA PHE A 147 19.28 -1.34 -13.91
C PHE A 147 19.49 -0.27 -14.99
N ASN A 148 18.60 0.72 -15.00
CA ASN A 148 18.75 1.94 -15.78
C ASN A 148 19.34 3.03 -14.85
N SER A 149 20.62 3.35 -15.03
CA SER A 149 21.34 4.34 -14.23
C SER A 149 21.00 5.79 -14.56
N VAL A 150 20.36 6.06 -15.70
CA VAL A 150 19.90 7.41 -16.08
C VAL A 150 18.70 7.79 -15.22
N ASP A 151 17.72 6.89 -15.13
CA ASP A 151 16.47 7.13 -14.40
C ASP A 151 16.49 6.57 -12.97
N ASN A 152 17.53 5.80 -12.62
CA ASN A 152 17.65 5.03 -11.38
C ASN A 152 16.51 4.00 -11.18
N ASN A 153 16.06 3.40 -12.28
CA ASN A 153 15.06 2.34 -12.25
C ASN A 153 15.75 0.98 -12.13
N TYR A 154 15.28 0.15 -11.20
CA TYR A 154 15.78 -1.22 -11.01
C TYR A 154 14.62 -2.19 -11.05
N LYS A 155 14.79 -3.30 -11.77
CA LYS A 155 13.84 -4.42 -11.77
C LYS A 155 14.61 -5.71 -11.60
N LYS A 156 14.16 -6.56 -10.68
CA LYS A 156 14.65 -7.92 -10.50
C LYS A 156 13.49 -8.87 -10.33
N ILE A 157 13.53 -9.99 -11.05
CA ILE A 157 12.65 -11.13 -10.82
C ILE A 157 13.47 -12.28 -10.28
N PHE A 158 12.82 -13.15 -9.53
CA PHE A 158 13.40 -14.33 -8.91
C PHE A 158 12.73 -15.56 -9.51
N LEU A 159 13.55 -16.53 -9.90
CA LEU A 159 13.14 -17.74 -10.56
C LEU A 159 13.49 -18.96 -9.73
N LYS A 160 12.61 -19.95 -9.74
CA LYS A 160 12.86 -21.31 -9.25
C LYS A 160 12.33 -22.28 -10.30
N ASP A 161 13.18 -23.20 -10.75
CA ASP A 161 12.84 -24.21 -11.77
C ASP A 161 12.21 -23.58 -13.04
N GLY A 162 12.73 -22.43 -13.48
CA GLY A 162 12.24 -21.70 -14.65
C GLY A 162 10.97 -20.87 -14.43
N ASN A 163 10.35 -20.92 -13.25
CA ASN A 163 9.12 -20.19 -12.95
C ASN A 163 9.38 -18.96 -12.09
N VAL A 164 8.60 -17.89 -12.30
CA VAL A 164 8.68 -16.68 -11.48
C VAL A 164 8.17 -16.98 -10.07
N VAL A 165 9.00 -16.70 -9.06
CA VAL A 165 8.67 -16.87 -7.63
C VAL A 165 8.77 -15.59 -6.81
N GLY A 166 9.37 -14.53 -7.36
CA GLY A 166 9.50 -13.23 -6.70
C GLY A 166 9.76 -12.08 -7.67
N ALA A 167 9.49 -10.86 -7.23
CA ALA A 167 9.85 -9.64 -7.95
C ALA A 167 10.14 -8.46 -7.00
N VAL A 168 11.09 -7.61 -7.39
CA VAL A 168 11.44 -6.35 -6.74
C VAL A 168 11.63 -5.27 -7.81
N LEU A 169 10.96 -4.13 -7.65
CA LEU A 169 11.03 -2.99 -8.57
C LEU A 169 11.24 -1.69 -7.79
N TYR A 170 12.12 -0.83 -8.28
CA TYR A 170 12.39 0.52 -7.76
C TYR A 170 12.25 1.53 -8.90
N GLY A 171 11.56 2.64 -8.62
CA GLY A 171 11.29 3.69 -9.60
C GLY A 171 10.10 3.32 -10.48
N ASP A 172 10.33 2.78 -11.67
CA ASP A 172 9.26 2.23 -12.51
C ASP A 172 8.78 0.86 -12.00
N ILE A 173 7.54 0.83 -11.51
CA ILE A 173 6.91 -0.36 -10.93
C ILE A 173 5.74 -0.91 -11.77
N ASP A 174 5.58 -0.46 -13.01
CA ASP A 174 4.39 -0.73 -13.84
C ASP A 174 4.24 -2.21 -14.26
N ASP A 175 5.32 -2.99 -14.15
CA ASP A 175 5.32 -4.44 -14.41
C ASP A 175 4.94 -5.27 -13.18
N GLY A 176 4.78 -4.66 -12.00
CA GLY A 176 4.58 -5.36 -10.75
C GLY A 176 3.39 -6.32 -10.76
N SER A 177 2.22 -5.87 -11.23
CA SER A 177 1.03 -6.72 -11.31
C SER A 177 1.22 -7.90 -12.27
N ARG A 178 1.93 -7.70 -13.39
CA ARG A 178 2.23 -8.77 -14.35
C ARG A 178 3.08 -9.85 -13.68
N PHE A 179 4.18 -9.47 -13.04
CA PHE A 179 5.03 -10.44 -12.32
C PHE A 179 4.27 -11.14 -11.20
N TYR A 180 3.38 -10.44 -10.49
CA TYR A 180 2.52 -11.06 -9.47
C TYR A 180 1.62 -12.16 -10.02
N ASN A 181 0.99 -11.91 -11.17
CA ASN A 181 0.12 -12.89 -11.80
C ASN A 181 0.93 -14.07 -12.38
N MET A 182 2.10 -13.82 -12.97
CA MET A 182 3.03 -14.89 -13.39
C MET A 182 3.40 -15.79 -12.21
N MET A 183 3.70 -15.21 -11.03
CA MET A 183 3.99 -15.97 -9.81
C MET A 183 2.81 -16.82 -9.35
N LYS A 184 1.60 -16.26 -9.31
CA LYS A 184 0.39 -17.00 -8.91
C LYS A 184 0.09 -18.18 -9.84
N LYS A 185 0.35 -18.00 -11.14
CA LYS A 185 0.11 -19.03 -12.17
C LYS A 185 1.24 -20.07 -12.25
N GLY A 186 2.38 -19.82 -11.61
CA GLY A 186 3.57 -20.65 -11.80
C GLY A 186 4.06 -20.62 -13.25
N GLU A 187 4.03 -19.44 -13.87
CA GLU A 187 4.34 -19.27 -15.28
C GLU A 187 5.84 -19.42 -15.56
N SER A 188 6.16 -20.26 -16.55
CA SER A 188 7.52 -20.50 -17.02
C SER A 188 8.05 -19.30 -17.81
N THR A 189 9.34 -19.02 -17.69
CA THR A 189 10.02 -17.97 -18.44
C THR A 189 10.65 -18.45 -19.74
N GLU A 190 10.52 -19.75 -20.08
CA GLU A 190 11.17 -20.36 -21.25
C GLU A 190 10.77 -19.72 -22.59
N ASP A 191 9.52 -19.26 -22.70
CA ASP A 191 8.98 -18.63 -23.91
C ASP A 191 9.36 -17.13 -24.03
N TYR A 192 10.05 -16.59 -23.03
CA TYR A 192 10.41 -15.17 -22.98
C TYR A 192 11.89 -14.95 -23.30
N THR A 193 12.17 -13.90 -24.09
CA THR A 193 13.52 -13.33 -24.12
C THR A 193 13.77 -12.55 -22.82
N LEU A 194 15.03 -12.42 -22.38
CA LEU A 194 15.37 -11.63 -21.19
C LEU A 194 14.83 -10.19 -21.27
N VAL A 195 14.84 -9.61 -22.47
CA VAL A 195 14.32 -8.25 -22.72
C VAL A 195 12.81 -8.23 -22.59
N SER A 196 12.07 -9.11 -23.26
CA SER A 196 10.60 -9.17 -23.17
C SER A 196 10.09 -9.57 -21.79
N LEU A 197 10.92 -10.27 -21.01
CA LEU A 197 10.61 -10.65 -19.65
C LEU A 197 10.72 -9.46 -18.69
N LEU A 198 11.79 -8.66 -18.79
CA LEU A 198 12.07 -7.55 -17.87
C LEU A 198 11.53 -6.19 -18.32
N THR A 199 11.15 -6.07 -19.58
CA THR A 199 10.57 -4.85 -20.15
C THR A 199 9.28 -5.20 -20.87
N LYS A 200 8.27 -4.33 -20.74
CA LYS A 200 7.12 -4.35 -21.65
C LYS A 200 7.67 -4.16 -23.06
N GLY A 201 7.73 -5.24 -23.85
CA GLY A 201 7.94 -5.12 -25.30
C GLY A 201 6.90 -4.15 -25.85
N GLY A 202 7.34 -3.21 -26.69
CA GLY A 202 6.54 -2.06 -27.13
C GLY A 202 5.12 -2.41 -27.59
N GLU A 203 4.17 -1.55 -27.20
CA GLU A 203 2.75 -1.37 -27.59
C GLU A 203 1.81 -2.59 -27.78
N GLU A 204 2.29 -3.83 -27.96
CA GLU A 204 1.45 -5.02 -28.24
C GLU A 204 1.57 -6.15 -27.21
N ALA A 205 2.50 -6.09 -26.25
CA ALA A 205 2.61 -7.09 -25.17
C ALA A 205 1.87 -6.69 -23.87
N SER A 206 0.91 -5.77 -23.95
CA SER A 206 -0.08 -5.64 -22.88
C SER A 206 -1.00 -6.85 -22.99
N LEU A 207 -1.11 -7.67 -21.94
CA LEU A 207 -2.36 -8.40 -21.72
C LEU A 207 -3.46 -7.35 -21.77
N SER A 208 -4.21 -7.33 -22.87
CA SER A 208 -5.39 -6.48 -22.99
C SER A 208 -6.27 -6.84 -21.80
N ILE A 209 -6.95 -5.85 -21.21
CA ILE A 209 -7.97 -6.15 -20.18
C ILE A 209 -8.93 -7.24 -20.68
N ALA A 210 -9.17 -7.32 -22.00
CA ALA A 210 -9.95 -8.38 -22.63
C ALA A 210 -9.38 -9.80 -22.41
N ASP A 211 -8.06 -9.96 -22.50
CA ASP A 211 -7.37 -11.26 -22.45
C ASP A 211 -7.05 -11.72 -21.02
N MET A 212 -7.14 -10.81 -20.04
CA MET A 212 -6.95 -11.15 -18.63
C MET A 212 -8.03 -12.09 -18.13
N ALA A 213 -7.66 -13.16 -17.43
CA ALA A 213 -8.60 -14.02 -16.74
C ALA A 213 -9.23 -13.33 -15.52
N ASP A 214 -10.42 -13.79 -15.10
CA ASP A 214 -11.16 -13.17 -13.98
C ASP A 214 -10.45 -13.33 -12.63
N ASP A 215 -9.62 -14.35 -12.46
CA ASP A 215 -8.84 -14.61 -11.23
C ASP A 215 -7.50 -13.84 -11.18
N GLU A 216 -7.20 -13.05 -12.21
CA GLU A 216 -6.02 -12.19 -12.23
C GLU A 216 -6.13 -11.08 -11.19
N THR A 217 -5.09 -10.93 -10.39
CA THR A 217 -5.09 -9.95 -9.31
C THR A 217 -4.87 -8.55 -9.87
N ILE A 218 -5.80 -7.65 -9.54
CA ILE A 218 -5.75 -6.23 -9.90
C ILE A 218 -5.23 -5.41 -8.72
N CYS A 219 -5.70 -5.69 -7.50
CA CYS A 219 -5.26 -5.01 -6.29
C CYS A 219 -4.58 -5.97 -5.32
N GLY A 220 -3.25 -6.09 -5.41
CA GLY A 220 -2.46 -6.93 -4.50
C GLY A 220 -2.58 -6.54 -3.02
N CYS A 221 -2.74 -5.24 -2.71
CA CYS A 221 -2.88 -4.77 -1.33
C CYS A 221 -4.14 -5.27 -0.60
N ASN A 222 -5.24 -5.48 -1.34
CA ASN A 222 -6.53 -5.89 -0.77
C ASN A 222 -7.00 -7.24 -1.32
N GLY A 223 -6.16 -7.95 -2.09
CA GLY A 223 -6.48 -9.26 -2.65
C GLY A 223 -7.67 -9.25 -3.63
N VAL A 224 -7.84 -8.20 -4.43
CA VAL A 224 -8.98 -8.07 -5.36
C VAL A 224 -8.57 -8.46 -6.77
N ASP A 225 -9.33 -9.39 -7.37
CA ASP A 225 -9.17 -9.86 -8.75
C ASP A 225 -10.08 -9.13 -9.76
N LYS A 226 -9.86 -9.39 -11.05
CA LYS A 226 -10.62 -8.78 -12.15
C LYS A 226 -12.10 -9.14 -12.05
N GLY A 227 -12.43 -10.41 -11.81
CA GLY A 227 -13.80 -10.90 -11.71
C GLY A 227 -14.59 -10.22 -10.60
N THR A 228 -13.98 -9.99 -9.45
CA THR A 228 -14.60 -9.23 -8.34
C THR A 228 -14.94 -7.80 -8.77
N ILE A 229 -14.07 -7.14 -9.54
CA ILE A 229 -14.33 -5.80 -10.07
C ILE A 229 -15.45 -5.84 -11.12
N VAL A 230 -15.38 -6.77 -12.08
CA VAL A 230 -16.39 -6.92 -13.13
C VAL A 230 -17.76 -7.21 -12.52
N ASN A 231 -17.86 -8.13 -11.56
CA ASN A 231 -19.11 -8.43 -10.85
C ASN A 231 -19.63 -7.21 -10.08
N ALA A 232 -18.74 -6.44 -9.42
CA ALA A 232 -19.16 -5.21 -8.75
C ALA A 232 -19.76 -4.19 -9.74
N ILE A 233 -19.17 -4.08 -10.93
CA ILE A 233 -19.66 -3.21 -12.01
C ILE A 233 -21.03 -3.68 -12.51
N THR A 234 -21.15 -4.95 -12.89
CA THR A 234 -22.35 -5.49 -13.55
C THR A 234 -23.54 -5.64 -12.60
N GLU A 235 -23.32 -6.05 -11.35
CA GLU A 235 -24.40 -6.26 -10.38
C GLU A 235 -24.93 -4.96 -9.77
N ASN A 236 -24.11 -3.91 -9.71
CA ASN A 236 -24.46 -2.65 -9.03
C ASN A 236 -24.60 -1.46 -9.99
N GLY A 237 -24.27 -1.63 -11.28
CA GLY A 237 -24.30 -0.56 -12.28
C GLY A 237 -23.29 0.57 -12.01
N PHE A 238 -22.14 0.24 -11.41
CA PHE A 238 -21.12 1.24 -11.10
C PHE A 238 -20.43 1.74 -12.36
N THR A 239 -20.20 3.05 -12.44
CA THR A 239 -19.63 3.70 -13.64
C THR A 239 -18.32 4.43 -13.35
N THR A 240 -17.89 4.48 -12.08
CA THR A 240 -16.70 5.21 -11.63
C THR A 240 -15.73 4.35 -10.83
N VAL A 241 -14.45 4.74 -10.83
CA VAL A 241 -13.41 4.08 -10.02
C VAL A 241 -13.70 4.21 -8.53
N GLU A 242 -14.29 5.33 -8.10
CA GLU A 242 -14.66 5.61 -6.71
C GLU A 242 -15.70 4.62 -6.17
N GLU A 243 -16.73 4.31 -6.95
CA GLU A 243 -17.78 3.35 -6.57
C GLU A 243 -17.20 1.93 -6.44
N VAL A 244 -16.42 1.51 -7.43
CA VAL A 244 -15.70 0.22 -7.39
C VAL A 244 -14.76 0.15 -6.18
N THR A 245 -14.01 1.22 -5.91
CA THR A 245 -13.11 1.32 -4.75
C THR A 245 -13.89 1.20 -3.44
N ALA A 246 -15.04 1.88 -3.33
CA ALA A 246 -15.85 1.88 -2.12
C ALA A 246 -16.37 0.48 -1.77
N LYS A 247 -16.82 -0.28 -2.79
CA LYS A 247 -17.38 -1.63 -2.66
C LYS A 247 -16.30 -2.69 -2.46
N THR A 248 -15.29 -2.71 -3.32
CA THR A 248 -14.29 -3.80 -3.38
C THR A 248 -13.04 -3.53 -2.53
N LYS A 249 -12.84 -2.28 -2.10
CA LYS A 249 -11.60 -1.77 -1.49
C LYS A 249 -10.38 -1.73 -2.43
N ALA A 250 -10.50 -2.18 -3.68
CA ALA A 250 -9.45 -2.07 -4.68
C ALA A 250 -9.04 -0.60 -4.88
N GLY A 251 -7.74 -0.31 -4.82
CA GLY A 251 -7.22 1.06 -4.98
C GLY A 251 -7.33 1.95 -3.74
N ASN A 252 -7.82 1.44 -2.60
CA ASN A 252 -7.95 2.24 -1.37
C ASN A 252 -6.62 2.38 -0.59
N SER A 253 -5.70 1.42 -0.69
CA SER A 253 -4.46 1.40 0.10
C SER A 253 -3.32 2.18 -0.57
N CYS A 254 -2.64 1.59 -1.56
CA CYS A 254 -1.60 2.31 -2.32
C CYS A 254 -2.18 3.10 -3.51
N GLY A 255 -3.36 2.73 -4.01
CA GLY A 255 -4.01 3.38 -5.17
C GLY A 255 -3.34 3.16 -6.52
N LYS A 256 -2.28 2.35 -6.62
CA LYS A 256 -1.53 2.11 -7.88
C LYS A 256 -2.34 1.35 -8.93
N CYS A 257 -3.32 0.55 -8.53
CA CYS A 257 -4.20 -0.19 -9.44
C CYS A 257 -5.38 0.64 -9.98
N LYS A 258 -5.58 1.90 -9.56
CA LYS A 258 -6.72 2.73 -10.02
C LYS A 258 -6.77 2.95 -11.54
N PRO A 259 -5.65 3.18 -12.25
CA PRO A 259 -5.65 3.26 -13.71
C PRO A 259 -6.13 1.96 -14.36
N GLN A 260 -5.72 0.81 -13.83
CA GLN A 260 -6.16 -0.50 -14.34
C GLN A 260 -7.66 -0.75 -14.06
N ILE A 261 -8.17 -0.32 -12.90
CA ILE A 261 -9.62 -0.35 -12.60
C ILE A 261 -10.40 0.51 -13.62
N ALA A 262 -9.87 1.69 -13.98
CA ALA A 262 -10.49 2.54 -15.00
C ALA A 262 -10.51 1.86 -16.38
N GLN A 263 -9.45 1.14 -16.76
CA GLN A 263 -9.42 0.36 -18.00
C GLN A 263 -10.44 -0.79 -17.97
N ILE A 264 -10.64 -1.46 -16.83
CA ILE A 264 -11.68 -2.48 -16.66
C ILE A 264 -13.07 -1.87 -16.81
N LEU A 265 -13.35 -0.76 -16.14
CA LEU A 265 -14.61 -0.04 -16.30
C LEU A 265 -14.86 0.36 -17.76
N GLN A 266 -13.87 0.94 -18.43
CA GLN A 266 -13.98 1.33 -19.84
C GLN A 266 -14.25 0.12 -20.74
N HIS A 267 -13.60 -1.01 -20.48
CA HIS A 267 -13.81 -2.24 -21.25
C HIS A 267 -15.19 -2.85 -20.99
N THR A 268 -15.64 -2.88 -19.73
CA THR A 268 -16.92 -3.49 -19.33
C THR A 268 -18.12 -2.63 -19.73
N LEU A 269 -18.01 -1.31 -19.69
CA LEU A 269 -19.12 -0.38 -19.89
C LEU A 269 -19.13 0.31 -21.26
N GLY A 270 -17.99 0.36 -21.96
CA GLY A 270 -17.86 1.14 -23.19
C GLY A 270 -18.18 2.63 -22.94
N ASP A 271 -19.18 3.14 -23.64
CA ASP A 271 -19.60 4.56 -23.59
C ASP A 271 -20.20 4.97 -22.23
N ASP A 272 -20.67 4.02 -21.42
CA ASP A 272 -21.26 4.30 -20.09
C ASP A 272 -20.19 4.54 -19.01
N PHE A 273 -18.90 4.39 -19.34
CA PHE A 273 -17.81 4.69 -18.40
C PHE A 273 -17.67 6.19 -18.14
N VAL A 274 -17.73 6.57 -16.86
CA VAL A 274 -17.48 7.95 -16.43
C VAL A 274 -16.03 8.07 -15.95
N ALA A 275 -15.19 8.65 -16.81
CA ALA A 275 -13.80 8.93 -16.47
C ALA A 275 -13.69 9.77 -15.19
N ALA A 276 -12.82 9.35 -14.27
CA ALA A 276 -12.56 10.09 -13.05
C ALA A 276 -12.06 11.49 -13.39
N LYS A 277 -12.72 12.52 -12.84
CA LYS A 277 -12.20 13.89 -12.90
C LYS A 277 -10.84 13.92 -12.21
N PRO A 278 -9.89 14.78 -12.65
CA PRO A 278 -8.62 14.93 -11.96
C PRO A 278 -8.86 15.11 -10.46
N ALA A 279 -8.34 14.17 -9.66
CA ALA A 279 -8.67 14.12 -8.24
C ALA A 279 -8.11 15.37 -7.55
N GLY A 280 -9.00 16.27 -7.17
CA GLY A 280 -8.69 17.33 -6.22
C GLY A 280 -8.55 16.76 -4.81
N ILE A 281 -8.17 17.61 -3.86
CA ILE A 281 -8.04 17.23 -2.44
C ILE A 281 -9.38 16.67 -1.90
N CYS A 282 -10.49 17.23 -2.37
CA CYS A 282 -11.86 16.85 -2.01
C CYS A 282 -12.85 17.49 -3.00
N GLY A 283 -14.14 17.21 -2.84
CA GLY A 283 -15.20 17.80 -3.66
C GLY A 283 -15.36 19.34 -3.55
N CYS A 284 -14.57 20.02 -2.72
CA CYS A 284 -14.57 21.49 -2.66
C CYS A 284 -13.82 22.16 -3.83
N THR A 285 -13.10 21.41 -4.66
CA THR A 285 -12.36 21.96 -5.80
C THR A 285 -12.26 20.92 -6.91
N ASP A 286 -12.17 21.38 -8.15
CA ASP A 286 -11.88 20.55 -9.31
C ASP A 286 -10.38 20.63 -9.70
N LEU A 287 -9.59 21.39 -8.94
CA LEU A 287 -8.14 21.51 -9.13
C LEU A 287 -7.39 20.34 -8.49
N THR A 288 -6.39 19.82 -9.18
CA THR A 288 -5.46 18.83 -8.64
C THR A 288 -4.54 19.45 -7.58
N ARG A 289 -3.88 18.59 -6.78
CA ARG A 289 -2.82 19.03 -5.84
C ARG A 289 -1.80 19.92 -6.53
N ASP A 290 -1.27 19.50 -7.68
CA ASP A 290 -0.16 20.19 -8.32
C ASP A 290 -0.61 21.53 -8.92
N GLN A 291 -1.84 21.61 -9.43
CA GLN A 291 -2.43 22.88 -9.84
C GLN A 291 -2.57 23.83 -8.64
N ILE A 292 -3.04 23.35 -7.49
CA ILE A 292 -3.17 24.16 -6.27
C ILE A 292 -1.80 24.68 -5.83
N VAL A 293 -0.79 23.79 -5.70
CA VAL A 293 0.57 24.16 -5.29
C VAL A 293 1.21 25.15 -6.28
N THR A 294 1.02 24.93 -7.58
CA THR A 294 1.52 25.84 -8.62
C THR A 294 0.89 27.21 -8.50
N GLN A 295 -0.42 27.29 -8.26
CA GLN A 295 -1.13 28.56 -8.11
C GLN A 295 -0.80 29.27 -6.79
N ILE A 296 -0.55 28.54 -5.70
CA ILE A 296 -0.05 29.10 -4.43
C ILE A 296 1.26 29.85 -4.67
N ARG A 297 2.20 29.24 -5.41
CA ARG A 297 3.48 29.86 -5.77
C ARG A 297 3.29 31.04 -6.72
N ALA A 298 2.57 30.84 -7.83
CA ALA A 298 2.42 31.83 -8.88
C ALA A 298 1.68 33.09 -8.43
N LYS A 299 0.73 32.95 -7.50
CA LYS A 299 -0.07 34.08 -6.97
C LYS A 299 0.40 34.58 -5.59
N GLY A 300 1.45 33.98 -5.02
CA GLY A 300 1.99 34.38 -3.72
C GLY A 300 0.99 34.22 -2.56
N LEU A 301 0.13 33.20 -2.58
CA LEU A 301 -0.94 33.01 -1.58
C LEU A 301 -0.33 32.55 -0.25
N LYS A 302 -0.68 33.19 0.87
CA LYS A 302 -0.01 32.96 2.16
C LYS A 302 -0.89 32.33 3.24
N THR A 303 -2.22 32.31 3.06
CA THR A 303 -3.15 31.70 4.03
C THR A 303 -4.09 30.69 3.38
N SER A 304 -4.53 29.70 4.16
CA SER A 304 -5.46 28.67 3.70
C SER A 304 -6.79 29.28 3.23
N LYS A 305 -7.21 30.37 3.89
CA LYS A 305 -8.38 31.16 3.50
C LYS A 305 -8.19 31.77 2.12
N GLU A 306 -7.06 32.45 1.88
CA GLU A 306 -6.75 33.03 0.57
C GLU A 306 -6.76 31.98 -0.53
N VAL A 307 -6.12 30.83 -0.31
CA VAL A 307 -6.12 29.73 -1.28
C VAL A 307 -7.54 29.31 -1.65
N ARG A 308 -8.43 29.09 -0.68
CA ARG A 308 -9.82 28.70 -0.95
C ARG A 308 -10.62 29.79 -1.67
N HIS A 309 -10.39 31.06 -1.34
CA HIS A 309 -11.11 32.17 -1.95
C HIS A 309 -10.62 32.43 -3.38
N VAL A 310 -9.30 32.63 -3.54
CA VAL A 310 -8.65 33.00 -4.80
C VAL A 310 -8.70 31.86 -5.81
N LEU A 311 -8.52 30.60 -5.40
CA LEU A 311 -8.63 29.44 -6.29
C LEU A 311 -10.07 28.93 -6.45
N ASN A 312 -11.03 29.75 -6.04
CA ASN A 312 -12.46 29.53 -6.19
C ASN A 312 -13.00 28.17 -5.67
N PHE A 313 -12.56 27.73 -4.49
CA PHE A 313 -13.14 26.53 -3.88
C PHE A 313 -14.65 26.71 -3.64
N LYS A 314 -15.43 25.65 -3.89
CA LYS A 314 -16.89 25.61 -3.72
C LYS A 314 -17.29 25.90 -2.27
N ASN A 315 -16.56 25.33 -1.31
CA ASN A 315 -16.69 25.65 0.11
C ASN A 315 -15.56 26.59 0.56
N LYS A 316 -15.89 27.88 0.76
CA LYS A 316 -14.95 28.92 1.22
C LYS A 316 -14.45 28.73 2.65
N GLY A 317 -15.30 28.16 3.52
CA GLY A 317 -14.92 27.78 4.88
C GLY A 317 -13.99 26.56 4.94
N GLY A 318 -13.97 25.77 3.87
CA GLY A 318 -13.22 24.53 3.77
C GLY A 318 -13.88 23.38 4.53
N CYS A 319 -13.56 22.15 4.12
CA CYS A 319 -14.00 20.93 4.80
C CYS A 319 -12.83 20.28 5.57
N PRO A 320 -13.07 19.21 6.35
CA PRO A 320 -12.03 18.53 7.11
C PRO A 320 -10.89 17.95 6.25
N LYS A 321 -11.08 17.82 4.93
CA LYS A 321 -10.02 17.37 4.01
C LYS A 321 -9.16 18.52 3.46
N CYS A 322 -9.78 19.58 2.96
CA CYS A 322 -9.02 20.65 2.29
C CYS A 322 -8.40 21.66 3.24
N ARG A 323 -8.96 21.88 4.44
CA ARG A 323 -8.34 22.79 5.42
C ARG A 323 -6.93 22.31 5.81
N PRO A 324 -6.72 21.09 6.33
CA PRO A 324 -5.39 20.66 6.74
C PRO A 324 -4.45 20.47 5.55
N ALA A 325 -4.96 19.97 4.41
CA ALA A 325 -4.14 19.76 3.22
C ALA A 325 -3.59 21.07 2.65
N ILE A 326 -4.40 22.14 2.59
CA ILE A 326 -3.93 23.45 2.11
C ILE A 326 -2.91 24.04 3.07
N ASN A 327 -3.15 23.94 4.39
CA ASN A 327 -2.19 24.38 5.40
C ASN A 327 -0.84 23.65 5.25
N TYR A 328 -0.88 22.32 5.07
CA TYR A 328 0.31 21.54 4.74
C TYR A 328 1.00 22.02 3.44
N TYR A 329 0.25 22.33 2.37
CA TYR A 329 0.84 22.84 1.14
C TYR A 329 1.51 24.20 1.33
N LEU A 330 0.94 25.07 2.16
CA LEU A 330 1.53 26.36 2.49
C LEU A 330 2.81 26.20 3.33
N ASN A 331 2.82 25.31 4.33
CA ASN A 331 4.03 24.93 5.07
C ASN A 331 5.12 24.35 4.13
N MET A 332 4.72 23.55 3.14
CA MET A 332 5.65 22.99 2.16
C MET A 332 6.21 24.05 1.20
N VAL A 333 5.40 25.02 0.79
CA VAL A 333 5.81 26.08 -0.16
C VAL A 333 6.58 27.19 0.55
N TYR A 334 6.24 27.52 1.80
CA TYR A 334 6.80 28.59 2.60
C TYR A 334 7.19 28.10 4.01
N PRO A 335 8.17 27.19 4.14
CA PRO A 335 8.50 26.54 5.42
C PRO A 335 8.97 27.48 6.52
N HIS A 336 9.40 28.70 6.17
CA HIS A 336 9.86 29.71 7.13
C HIS A 336 8.94 30.93 7.23
N ASP A 337 8.02 31.13 6.27
CA ASP A 337 7.19 32.35 6.21
C ASP A 337 5.70 32.10 6.49
N HIS A 338 5.24 30.85 6.37
CA HIS A 338 3.86 30.52 6.67
C HIS A 338 3.71 30.20 8.15
N GLU A 339 2.78 30.90 8.82
CA GLU A 339 2.38 30.57 10.17
C GLU A 339 1.36 29.42 10.14
N ASP A 340 1.70 28.30 10.75
CA ASP A 340 0.88 27.09 10.74
C ASP A 340 -0.51 27.35 11.33
N GLU A 341 -1.56 27.19 10.51
CA GLU A 341 -2.93 27.44 10.92
C GLU A 341 -3.48 26.25 11.72
N ARG A 342 -3.21 26.19 13.04
CA ARG A 342 -3.69 25.11 13.93
C ARG A 342 -5.21 24.86 13.84
N GLU A 343 -6.00 25.89 13.61
CA GLU A 343 -7.45 25.85 13.38
C GLU A 343 -7.87 25.08 12.10
N SER A 344 -6.93 24.76 11.22
CA SER A 344 -7.15 23.97 10.02
C SER A 344 -7.06 22.46 10.28
N ARG A 345 -6.45 22.04 11.38
CA ARG A 345 -6.24 20.65 11.78
C ARG A 345 -7.52 20.00 12.30
N PHE A 346 -7.58 18.67 12.31
CA PHE A 346 -8.68 17.95 12.94
C PHE A 346 -8.72 18.22 14.45
N ALA A 347 -9.89 18.10 15.08
CA ALA A 347 -10.03 18.29 16.53
C ALA A 347 -9.03 17.43 17.32
N ASN A 348 -8.85 16.16 16.94
CA ASN A 348 -7.89 15.26 17.56
C ASN A 348 -6.44 15.80 17.49
N GLU A 349 -6.02 16.32 16.33
CA GLU A 349 -4.70 16.91 16.12
C GLU A 349 -4.55 18.29 16.81
N ARG A 350 -5.66 19.03 16.96
CA ARG A 350 -5.70 20.34 17.61
C ARG A 350 -5.61 20.24 19.13
N TYR A 351 -6.24 19.23 19.71
CA TYR A 351 -6.35 19.03 21.15
C TYR A 351 -5.39 17.96 21.68
N HIS A 352 -4.52 17.38 20.83
CA HIS A 352 -3.69 16.23 21.17
C HIS A 352 -4.51 15.07 21.78
N ALA A 353 -5.76 14.92 21.33
CA ALA A 353 -6.70 13.95 21.86
C ALA A 353 -6.82 12.80 20.85
N ASN A 354 -6.35 11.61 21.23
CA ASN A 354 -6.64 10.38 20.51
C ASN A 354 -8.10 10.00 20.76
N ILE A 355 -9.03 10.46 19.92
CA ILE A 355 -10.29 9.73 19.74
C ILE A 355 -9.98 8.65 18.71
N GLN A 356 -9.77 7.42 19.20
CA GLN A 356 -9.70 6.21 18.40
C GLN A 356 -11.04 5.91 17.75
#